data_AF-A0A510KG54-F1
#
_entry.id   AF-A0A510KG54-F1
#
_cell.length_a   1.000
_cell.length_b   1.000
_cell.length_c   1.000
_cell.angle_alpha   90.00
_cell.angle_beta   90.00
_cell.angle_gamma   90.00
#
_symmetry.space_group_name_H-M   'P 1'
#
loop_
_entity.id
_entity.type
_entity.pdbx_description
1 polymer ?
#
loop_
_entity_poly.entity_id
_entity_poly.type
_entity_poly.pdbx_seq_one_letter_code
_entity_poly.pdbx_strand_id
1 'polypeptide(L)' 'MKKIAKHNHENEEIIFTVLKGKMEIFLNETEKHILVPGDILYFDGVNFINGFALEDSEVSVTLIKK' A
#
# COMPACT_ATOMS: atom_id res chain seq x y z
N MET A 1 -15.13 -7.00 4.46
CA MET A 1 -14.19 -5.96 3.99
C MET A 1 -13.03 -6.63 3.27
N LYS A 2 -12.68 -6.16 2.08
CA LYS A 2 -11.46 -6.61 1.38
C LYS A 2 -10.25 -5.98 2.07
N LYS A 3 -9.22 -6.78 2.35
CA LYS A 3 -8.01 -6.37 3.06
C LYS A 3 -6.77 -6.79 2.27
N ILE A 4 -5.72 -6.00 2.38
CA ILE A 4 -4.36 -6.40 2.02
C ILE A 4 -3.78 -7.10 3.26
N ALA A 5 -3.56 -8.40 3.16
CA ALA A 5 -2.94 -9.17 4.24
C ALA A 5 -1.50 -8.72 4.48
N LYS A 6 -0.98 -8.91 5.69
CA LYS A 6 0.41 -8.58 6.01
C LYS A 6 1.39 -9.43 5.20
N HIS A 7 2.29 -8.78 4.46
CA HIS A 7 3.37 -9.41 3.69
C HIS A 7 4.43 -8.35 3.32
N ASN A 8 5.53 -8.76 2.69
CA ASN A 8 6.59 -7.88 2.17
C ASN A 8 7.15 -8.43 0.84
N HIS A 9 8.05 -7.67 0.18
CA HIS A 9 8.68 -7.98 -1.12
C HIS A 9 10.15 -7.50 -1.10
N GLU A 10 11.03 -8.26 -0.47
CA GLU A 10 12.36 -7.79 -0.02
C GLU A 10 13.33 -7.35 -1.15
N ASN A 11 13.10 -7.80 -2.39
CA ASN A 11 13.97 -7.53 -3.54
C ASN A 11 13.48 -6.38 -4.42
N GLU A 12 12.42 -5.69 -3.98
CA GLU A 12 11.70 -4.71 -4.77
C GLU A 12 11.55 -3.37 -4.04
N GLU A 13 11.48 -2.31 -4.81
CA GLU A 13 10.92 -1.02 -4.40
C GLU A 13 9.43 -0.99 -4.79
N ILE A 14 8.58 -0.43 -3.92
CA ILE A 14 7.12 -0.47 -4.09
C ILE A 14 6.59 0.93 -4.34
N ILE A 15 5.77 1.07 -5.39
CA ILE A 15 4.93 2.24 -5.63
C ILE A 15 3.47 1.80 -5.49
N PHE A 16 2.79 2.30 -4.45
CA PHE A 16 1.38 2.07 -4.20
C PHE A 16 0.58 3.33 -4.51
N THR A 17 -0.30 3.27 -5.51
CA THR A 17 -1.11 4.41 -5.96
C THR A 17 -2.58 4.10 -5.78
N VAL A 18 -3.32 5.03 -5.15
CA VAL A 18 -4.79 4.95 -5.10
C VAL A 18 -5.35 5.62 -6.35
N LEU A 19 -6.17 4.88 -7.10
CA LEU A 19 -6.84 5.36 -8.33
C LEU A 19 -8.29 5.79 -8.05
N LYS A 20 -8.94 5.15 -7.07
CA LYS A 20 -10.32 5.43 -6.63
C LYS A 20 -10.47 5.04 -5.16
N GLY A 21 -11.38 5.71 -4.46
CA GLY A 21 -11.79 5.36 -3.10
C GLY A 21 -10.79 5.85 -2.06
N LYS A 22 -10.69 5.11 -0.95
CA LYS A 22 -9.88 5.49 0.21
C LYS A 22 -9.27 4.26 0.87
N MET A 23 -7.98 4.33 1.18
CA MET A 23 -7.21 3.24 1.78
C MET A 23 -6.63 3.66 3.12
N GLU A 24 -6.65 2.74 4.09
CA GLU A 24 -5.83 2.81 5.29
C GLU A 24 -4.71 1.76 5.18
N ILE A 25 -3.47 2.22 5.10
CA ILE A 25 -2.26 1.40 4.91
C ILE A 25 -1.37 1.52 6.14
N PHE A 26 -0.74 0.41 6.52
CA PHE A 26 0.28 0.35 7.56
C PHE A 26 1.58 -0.19 7.00
N LEU A 27 2.69 0.43 7.38
CA LEU A 27 4.04 -0.09 7.19
C LEU A 27 4.59 -0.53 8.55
N ASN A 28 5.07 -1.77 8.61
CA ASN A 28 5.57 -2.45 9.81
C ASN A 28 4.62 -2.40 11.01
N GLU A 29 3.32 -2.28 10.78
CA GLU A 29 2.26 -2.13 11.81
C GLU A 29 2.36 -0.88 12.69
N THR A 30 3.35 0.00 12.46
CA THR A 30 3.62 1.16 13.30
C THR A 30 3.36 2.47 12.58
N GLU A 31 3.70 2.55 11.29
CA GLU A 31 3.46 3.72 10.47
C GLU A 31 2.10 3.59 9.77
N LYS A 32 1.25 4.60 9.89
CA LYS A 32 -0.11 4.60 9.34
C LYS A 32 -0.26 5.70 8.30
N HIS A 33 -0.82 5.34 7.14
CA HIS A 33 -1.16 6.27 6.07
C HIS A 33 -2.64 6.15 5.70
N ILE A 34 -3.28 7.31 5.48
CA ILE A 34 -4.58 7.40 4.84
C ILE A 34 -4.34 7.93 3.43
N LEU A 35 -4.68 7.13 2.42
CA LEU A 35 -4.42 7.44 1.02
C LEU A 35 -5.74 7.63 0.27
N VAL A 36 -5.81 8.68 -0.56
CA VAL A 36 -6.94 9.04 -1.43
C VAL A 36 -6.49 9.08 -2.90
N PRO A 37 -7.41 9.23 -3.89
CA PRO A 37 -7.03 9.15 -5.30
C PRO A 37 -5.98 10.19 -5.68
N GLY A 38 -4.92 9.73 -6.34
CA GLY A 38 -3.76 10.55 -6.70
C GLY A 38 -2.60 10.49 -5.70
N ASP A 39 -2.84 10.00 -4.48
CA ASP A 39 -1.75 9.76 -3.52
C ASP A 39 -0.87 8.59 -3.99
N ILE A 40 0.42 8.75 -3.75
CA ILE A 40 1.45 7.75 -4.03
C ILE A 40 2.20 7.49 -2.73
N LEU A 41 2.22 6.24 -2.29
CA LEU A 41 3.08 5.77 -1.23
C LEU A 41 4.23 4.97 -1.86
N TYR A 42 5.45 5.48 -1.69
CA TYR A 42 6.68 4.84 -2.14
C TYR A 42 7.46 4.33 -0.92
N PHE A 43 7.88 3.06 -0.94
CA PHE A 43 8.63 2.46 0.16
C PHE A 43 9.49 1.28 -0.30
N ASP A 44 10.58 1.03 0.44
CA ASP A 44 11.41 -0.16 0.27
C ASP A 44 10.62 -1.41 0.67
N GLY A 45 10.58 -2.42 -0.22
CA GLY A 45 9.81 -3.65 -0.04
C GLY A 45 10.30 -4.57 1.09
N VAL A 46 11.39 -4.25 1.80
CA VAL A 46 11.72 -4.90 3.08
C VAL A 46 10.68 -4.63 4.16
N ASN A 47 9.95 -3.52 4.06
CA ASN A 47 8.90 -3.16 5.02
C ASN A 47 7.63 -3.99 4.81
N PHE A 48 7.05 -4.49 5.89
CA PHE A 48 5.78 -5.21 5.83
C PHE A 48 4.63 -4.24 5.57
N ILE A 49 3.82 -4.51 4.55
CA ILE A 49 2.59 -3.77 4.26
C ILE A 49 1.36 -4.56 4.69
N ASN A 50 0.41 -3.88 5.30
CA ASN A 50 -0.96 -4.36 5.46
C ASN A 50 -1.94 -3.19 5.36
N GLY A 51 -3.22 -3.47 5.11
CA GLY A 51 -4.19 -2.39 5.01
C GLY A 51 -5.59 -2.85 4.64
N PHE A 52 -6.51 -1.91 4.60
CA PHE A 52 -7.90 -2.16 4.24
C PHE A 52 -8.51 -0.97 3.51
N ALA A 53 -9.43 -1.28 2.61
CA ALA A 53 -10.22 -0.26 1.93
C ALA A 53 -11.26 0.31 2.91
N LEU A 54 -11.29 1.63 3.05
CA LEU A 54 -12.30 2.36 3.81
C LEU A 54 -13.56 2.63 2.96
N GLU A 55 -13.41 2.62 1.64
CA GLU A 55 -14.45 2.79 0.63
C GLU A 55 -14.27 1.76 -0.49
N ASP A 56 -15.14 1.77 -1.52
CA ASP A 56 -14.90 0.99 -2.74
C ASP A 56 -13.70 1.58 -3.50
N SER A 57 -12.59 0.83 -3.51
CA SER A 57 -11.28 1.36 -3.91
C SER A 57 -10.64 0.56 -5.04
N GLU A 58 -9.90 1.28 -5.88
CA GLU A 58 -9.03 0.72 -6.91
C GLU A 58 -7.62 1.24 -6.68
N VAL A 59 -6.63 0.34 -6.76
CA VAL A 59 -5.23 0.64 -6.49
C VAL A 59 -4.36 0.05 -7.59
N SER A 60 -3.29 0.74 -7.93
CA SER A 60 -2.20 0.20 -8.75
C SER A 60 -0.99 0.00 -7.85
N VAL A 61 -0.34 -1.16 -7.96
CA VAL A 61 0.87 -1.48 -7.23
C VAL A 61 1.94 -1.87 -8.24
N THR A 62 3.06 -1.14 -8.24
CA THR A 62 4.21 -1.42 -9.09
C THR A 62 5.36 -1.92 -8.23
N LEU A 63 5.91 -3.07 -8.59
CA LEU A 63 7.11 -3.66 -7.99
C LEU A 63 8.29 -3.43 -8.94
N ILE A 64 9.32 -2.74 -8.47
CA ILE A 64 10.53 -2.46 -9.24
C ILE A 64 11.66 -3.28 -8.64
N LYS A 65 12.24 -4.21 -9.42
CA LYS A 65 13.42 -4.96 -8.97
C LYS A 65 14.60 -4.01 -8.71
N LYS A 66 15.28 -4.23 -7.59
CA LYS A 66 16.53 -3.55 -7.24
C LYS A 66 17.66 -3.87 -8.21
#